data_AF-A0A673KPB4-F1
#
_entry.id   AF-A0A673KPB4-F1
#
_cell.length_a   1.000
_cell.length_b   1.000
_cell.length_c   1.000
_cell.angle_alpha   90.00
_cell.angle_beta   90.00
_cell.angle_gamma   90.00
#
_symmetry.space_group_name_H-M   'P 1'
#
loop_
_entity.id
_entity.type
_entity.pdbx_description
1 polymer ?
#
loop_
_entity_poly.entity_id
_entity_poly.type
_entity_poly.pdbx_seq_one_letter_code
_entity_poly.pdbx_strand_id
1 'polypeptide(L)'
;MVFLINKITVFLAVKDDSKKGHYREKIKGYMDRAEQIKDHVNKLKEEGKYHEQIKIADSATGFSYESLFKPYIRDGLTEVWVEDPYVRHVHQLYNFLRFCEMLLKCQCKVKTIHLLTSQDEDSSAQQTSALAEIKQSLRSQNVCLDIQYSSTIHDREIRFNNGWIIKIGRGLDYFKKPKVHLKSFSFTVYYSKHTGR
;
A
#
# COMPACT_ATOMS: atom_id res chain seq x y z
N MET A 1 -16.33 -10.28 -3.53
CA MET A 1 -16.34 -11.31 -2.46
C MET A 1 -17.48 -11.13 -1.46
N VAL A 2 -17.67 -9.96 -0.82
CA VAL A 2 -18.73 -9.73 0.19
C VAL A 2 -20.15 -10.01 -0.34
N PHE A 3 -20.45 -9.65 -1.59
CA PHE A 3 -21.73 -9.98 -2.26
C PHE A 3 -21.96 -11.48 -2.47
N LEU A 4 -20.88 -12.26 -2.67
CA LEU A 4 -20.96 -13.70 -2.85
C LEU A 4 -21.21 -14.39 -1.51
N ILE A 5 -20.53 -13.93 -0.45
CA ILE A 5 -20.65 -14.44 0.91
C ILE A 5 -22.08 -14.25 1.44
N ASN A 6 -22.65 -13.04 1.32
CA ASN A 6 -24.03 -12.79 1.75
C ASN A 6 -25.07 -13.65 1.00
N LYS A 7 -24.87 -13.91 -0.31
CA LYS A 7 -25.74 -14.82 -1.07
C LYS A 7 -25.61 -16.26 -0.59
N ILE A 8 -24.40 -16.74 -0.32
CA ILE A 8 -24.17 -18.10 0.20
C ILE A 8 -24.85 -18.28 1.56
N THR A 9 -24.76 -17.30 2.46
CA THR A 9 -25.40 -17.35 3.79
C THR A 9 -26.92 -17.39 3.72
N VAL A 10 -27.53 -16.58 2.85
CA VAL A 10 -29.00 -16.59 2.62
C VAL A 10 -29.46 -17.94 2.06
N PHE A 11 -28.65 -18.60 1.23
CA PHE A 11 -29.02 -19.87 0.61
C PHE A 11 -28.84 -21.10 1.51
N LEU A 12 -27.84 -21.10 2.41
CA LEU A 12 -27.67 -22.15 3.42
C LEU A 12 -28.84 -22.20 4.44
N ALA A 13 -29.64 -21.12 4.53
CA ALA A 13 -30.81 -21.03 5.39
C ALA A 13 -32.11 -21.67 4.79
N VAL A 14 -32.09 -22.12 3.53
CA VAL A 14 -33.28 -22.68 2.86
C VAL A 14 -33.51 -24.15 3.28
N LYS A 15 -34.62 -24.42 3.99
CA LYS A 15 -34.98 -25.74 4.54
C LYS A 15 -35.77 -26.67 3.58
N ASP A 16 -36.19 -26.18 2.41
CA ASP A 16 -37.04 -26.90 1.45
C ASP A 16 -36.22 -27.83 0.52
N ASP A 17 -36.39 -29.15 0.65
CA ASP A 17 -35.62 -30.18 -0.07
C ASP A 17 -35.83 -30.18 -1.60
N SER A 18 -36.97 -29.71 -2.08
CA SER A 18 -37.29 -29.69 -3.52
C SER A 18 -36.51 -28.61 -4.28
N LYS A 19 -36.18 -27.49 -3.61
CA LYS A 19 -35.47 -26.35 -4.21
C LYS A 19 -33.96 -26.39 -3.96
N LYS A 20 -33.49 -27.23 -3.02
CA LYS A 20 -32.05 -27.40 -2.73
C LYS A 20 -31.23 -27.83 -3.94
N GLY A 21 -31.77 -28.71 -4.80
CA GLY A 21 -31.10 -29.16 -6.02
C GLY A 21 -30.83 -28.01 -7.00
N HIS A 22 -31.89 -27.26 -7.35
CA HIS A 22 -31.81 -26.12 -8.24
C HIS A 22 -30.86 -25.02 -7.74
N TYR A 23 -30.90 -24.72 -6.44
CA TYR A 23 -30.00 -23.72 -5.86
C TYR A 23 -28.56 -24.21 -5.76
N ARG A 24 -28.31 -25.48 -5.46
CA ARG A 24 -26.97 -26.07 -5.47
C ARG A 24 -26.34 -25.99 -6.86
N GLU A 25 -27.12 -26.22 -7.90
CA GLU A 25 -26.67 -26.14 -9.30
C GLU A 25 -26.36 -24.71 -9.73
N LYS A 26 -27.20 -23.74 -9.35
CA LYS A 26 -26.90 -22.31 -9.53
C LYS A 26 -25.66 -21.88 -8.76
N ILE A 27 -25.49 -22.31 -7.51
CA ILE A 27 -24.31 -22.00 -6.69
C ILE A 27 -23.05 -22.56 -7.37
N LYS A 28 -23.09 -23.81 -7.81
CA LYS A 28 -22.00 -24.43 -8.57
C LYS A 28 -21.65 -23.59 -9.80
N GLY A 29 -22.65 -23.22 -10.62
CA GLY A 29 -22.42 -22.37 -11.79
C GLY A 29 -21.84 -20.98 -11.47
N TYR A 30 -22.21 -20.37 -10.34
CA TYR A 30 -21.60 -19.10 -9.90
C TYR A 30 -20.16 -19.28 -9.40
N MET A 31 -19.88 -20.38 -8.69
CA MET A 31 -18.55 -20.71 -8.18
C MET A 31 -17.58 -21.04 -9.33
N ASP A 32 -17.99 -21.88 -10.27
CA ASP A 32 -17.19 -22.26 -11.44
C ASP A 32 -16.83 -21.02 -12.27
N ARG A 33 -17.79 -20.09 -12.47
CA ARG A 33 -17.53 -18.82 -13.14
C ARG A 33 -16.58 -17.92 -12.35
N ALA A 34 -16.74 -17.84 -11.03
CA ALA A 34 -15.85 -17.04 -10.19
C ALA A 34 -14.41 -17.57 -10.21
N GLU A 35 -14.24 -18.89 -10.27
CA GLU A 35 -12.94 -19.55 -10.41
C GLU A 35 -12.31 -19.28 -11.78
N GLN A 36 -13.07 -19.43 -12.87
CA GLN A 36 -12.60 -19.08 -14.22
C GLN A 36 -12.17 -17.60 -14.34
N ILE A 37 -12.94 -16.68 -13.75
CA ILE A 37 -12.57 -15.25 -13.71
C ILE A 37 -11.29 -15.05 -12.90
N LYS A 38 -11.16 -15.72 -11.75
CA LYS A 38 -9.96 -15.63 -10.91
C LYS A 38 -8.72 -16.12 -11.67
N ASP A 39 -8.81 -17.25 -12.36
CA ASP A 39 -7.70 -17.81 -13.13
C ASP A 39 -7.32 -16.91 -14.30
N HIS A 40 -8.31 -16.38 -15.03
CA HIS A 40 -8.06 -15.43 -16.12
C HIS A 40 -7.37 -14.15 -15.61
N VAL A 41 -7.83 -13.60 -14.48
CA VAL A 41 -7.22 -12.41 -13.86
C VAL A 41 -5.80 -12.71 -13.38
N ASN A 42 -5.54 -13.88 -12.80
CA ASN A 42 -4.19 -14.28 -12.40
C ASN A 42 -3.25 -14.39 -13.60
N LYS A 43 -3.71 -14.99 -14.69
CA LYS A 43 -2.95 -15.07 -15.94
C LYS A 43 -2.64 -13.69 -16.51
N LEU A 44 -3.60 -12.76 -16.51
CA LEU A 44 -3.35 -11.37 -16.93
C LEU A 44 -2.32 -10.66 -16.04
N LYS A 45 -2.29 -10.95 -14.74
CA LYS A 45 -1.29 -10.41 -13.81
C LYS A 45 0.10 -10.97 -14.07
N GLU A 46 0.22 -12.27 -14.31
CA GLU A 46 1.48 -12.94 -14.66
C GLU A 46 2.03 -12.45 -16.01
N GLU A 47 1.16 -12.21 -16.98
CA GLU A 47 1.54 -11.66 -18.30
C GLU A 47 1.79 -10.14 -18.28
N GLY A 48 1.63 -9.46 -17.14
CA GLY A 48 1.78 -8.00 -17.03
C GLY A 48 0.72 -7.18 -17.78
N LYS A 49 -0.37 -7.81 -18.22
CA LYS A 49 -1.48 -7.19 -18.98
C LYS A 49 -2.63 -6.70 -18.10
N TYR A 50 -2.59 -7.01 -16.80
CA TYR A 50 -3.57 -6.52 -15.85
C TYR A 50 -3.34 -5.04 -15.54
N HIS A 51 -4.33 -4.20 -15.88
CA HIS A 51 -4.34 -2.79 -15.52
C HIS A 51 -5.58 -2.48 -14.71
N GLU A 52 -5.40 -1.81 -13.57
CA GLU A 52 -6.48 -1.33 -12.72
C GLU A 52 -6.27 0.16 -12.45
N GLN A 53 -7.35 0.93 -12.56
CA GLN A 53 -7.32 2.36 -12.31
C GLN A 53 -8.25 2.69 -11.13
N ILE A 54 -7.69 3.28 -10.07
CA ILE A 54 -8.44 3.77 -8.92
C ILE A 54 -8.56 5.29 -9.03
N LYS A 55 -9.79 5.81 -9.07
CA LYS A 55 -10.06 7.25 -9.02
C LYS A 55 -10.33 7.67 -7.58
N ILE A 56 -9.40 8.40 -6.98
CA ILE A 56 -9.58 9.00 -5.66
C ILE A 56 -10.21 10.39 -5.85
N ALA A 57 -11.44 10.56 -5.40
CA ALA A 57 -12.15 11.83 -5.49
C ALA A 57 -11.51 12.89 -4.57
N ASP A 58 -11.77 14.16 -4.87
CA ASP A 58 -11.29 15.25 -4.02
C ASP A 58 -11.81 15.09 -2.59
N SER A 59 -10.92 15.30 -1.61
CA SER A 59 -11.23 15.18 -0.18
C SER A 59 -11.69 13.78 0.28
N ALA A 60 -11.54 12.75 -0.55
CA ALA A 60 -11.85 11.38 -0.17
C ALA A 60 -10.91 10.86 0.93
N THR A 61 -11.43 9.97 1.76
CA THR A 61 -10.71 9.36 2.90
C THR A 61 -10.60 7.84 2.73
N GLY A 62 -9.76 7.19 3.55
CA GLY A 62 -9.59 5.73 3.50
C GLY A 62 -8.53 5.24 2.51
N PHE A 63 -7.74 6.16 1.95
CA PHE A 63 -6.64 5.89 1.03
C PHE A 63 -5.29 6.14 1.72
N SER A 64 -5.01 5.43 2.81
CA SER A 64 -3.65 5.39 3.36
C SER A 64 -2.73 4.59 2.44
N TYR A 65 -1.41 4.76 2.56
CA TYR A 65 -0.45 3.91 1.84
C TYR A 65 -0.73 2.42 2.06
N GLU A 66 -0.99 2.02 3.31
CA GLU A 66 -1.33 0.62 3.61
C GLU A 66 -2.56 0.17 2.81
N SER A 67 -3.66 0.92 2.84
CA SER A 67 -4.88 0.52 2.11
C SER A 67 -4.65 0.42 0.59
N LEU A 68 -3.79 1.27 0.05
CA LEU A 68 -3.56 1.37 -1.39
C LEU A 68 -2.56 0.31 -1.89
N PHE A 69 -1.48 0.08 -1.15
CA PHE A 69 -0.38 -0.78 -1.62
C PHE A 69 -0.44 -2.21 -1.09
N LYS A 70 -1.09 -2.46 0.05
CA LYS A 70 -1.17 -3.80 0.67
C LYS A 70 -1.66 -4.89 -0.28
N PRO A 71 -2.63 -4.67 -1.20
CA PRO A 71 -3.04 -5.70 -2.16
C PRO A 71 -1.92 -6.17 -3.12
N TYR A 72 -0.89 -5.34 -3.32
CA TYR A 72 0.23 -5.57 -4.24
C TYR A 72 1.52 -6.03 -3.52
N ILE A 73 1.53 -5.95 -2.19
CA ILE A 73 2.60 -6.46 -1.34
C ILE A 73 2.29 -7.94 -1.04
N ARG A 74 3.06 -8.85 -1.64
CA ARG A 74 2.91 -10.30 -1.50
C ARG A 74 4.20 -10.94 -0.97
N ASP A 75 4.09 -12.20 -0.59
CA ASP A 75 5.23 -13.03 -0.25
C ASP A 75 6.26 -13.00 -1.39
N GLY A 76 7.51 -12.67 -1.04
CA GLY A 76 8.61 -12.52 -2.00
C GLY A 76 8.95 -11.09 -2.42
N LEU A 77 8.20 -10.07 -1.97
CA LEU A 77 8.63 -8.68 -2.16
C LEU A 77 9.92 -8.42 -1.35
N THR A 78 11.03 -8.19 -2.06
CA THR A 78 12.35 -7.93 -1.46
C THR A 78 12.96 -6.61 -1.88
N GLU A 79 12.49 -6.03 -2.98
CA GLU A 79 13.08 -4.83 -3.56
C GLU A 79 12.02 -3.92 -4.18
N VAL A 80 12.15 -2.61 -3.91
CA VAL A 80 11.20 -1.57 -4.27
C VAL A 80 11.95 -0.39 -4.88
N TRP A 81 11.45 0.15 -5.99
CA TRP A 81 11.91 1.41 -6.59
C TRP A 81 10.81 2.46 -6.47
N VAL A 82 11.18 3.66 -6.07
CA VAL A 82 10.32 4.82 -5.93
C VAL A 82 10.93 5.96 -6.73
N GLU A 83 10.29 6.33 -7.83
CA GLU A 83 10.58 7.52 -8.60
C GLU A 83 9.54 8.58 -8.24
N ASP A 84 9.96 9.63 -7.53
CA ASP A 84 9.09 10.74 -7.16
C ASP A 84 9.89 12.06 -7.08
N PRO A 85 9.71 13.01 -8.02
CA PRO A 85 10.46 14.26 -8.04
C PRO A 85 10.21 15.18 -6.84
N TYR A 86 9.21 14.89 -6.01
CA TYR A 86 8.71 15.79 -4.98
C TYR A 86 9.01 15.28 -3.56
N VAL A 87 10.04 14.46 -3.32
CA VAL A 87 10.46 14.13 -1.95
C VAL A 87 11.41 15.19 -1.41
N ARG A 88 10.92 16.42 -1.22
CA ARG A 88 11.74 17.61 -0.91
C ARG A 88 11.44 18.23 0.44
N HIS A 89 10.18 18.60 0.66
CA HIS A 89 9.75 19.31 1.85
C HIS A 89 9.44 18.36 3.02
N VAL A 90 9.39 18.90 4.24
CA VAL A 90 9.16 18.14 5.48
C VAL A 90 7.96 17.19 5.39
N HIS A 91 6.81 17.65 4.89
CA HIS A 91 5.62 16.79 4.79
C HIS A 91 5.79 15.67 3.76
N GLN A 92 6.55 15.91 2.69
CA GLN A 92 6.88 14.91 1.66
C GLN A 92 7.89 13.88 2.18
N LEU A 93 8.85 14.30 3.00
CA LEU A 93 9.76 13.40 3.71
C LEU A 93 9.00 12.49 4.68
N TYR A 94 8.03 13.03 5.42
CA TYR A 94 7.15 12.22 6.27
C TYR A 94 6.24 11.28 5.47
N ASN A 95 5.79 11.69 4.29
CA ASN A 95 5.06 10.83 3.36
C ASN A 95 5.93 9.63 2.94
N PHE A 96 7.17 9.89 2.51
CA PHE A 96 8.12 8.82 2.19
C PHE A 96 8.42 7.91 3.38
N LEU A 97 8.65 8.48 4.57
CA LEU A 97 8.87 7.69 5.79
C LEU A 97 7.68 6.77 6.10
N ARG A 98 6.44 7.26 6.05
CA ARG A 98 5.24 6.44 6.26
C ARG A 98 5.11 5.32 5.22
N PHE A 99 5.52 5.57 3.98
CA PHE A 99 5.58 4.54 2.95
C PHE A 99 6.59 3.44 3.32
N CYS A 100 7.80 3.82 3.75
CA CYS A 100 8.80 2.87 4.24
C CYS A 100 8.31 2.08 5.47
N GLU A 101 7.67 2.73 6.44
CA GLU A 101 7.08 2.06 7.61
C GLU A 101 6.03 1.02 7.22
N MET A 102 5.21 1.30 6.22
CA MET A 102 4.23 0.34 5.71
C MET A 102 4.92 -0.89 5.12
N LEU A 103 6.02 -0.72 4.37
CA LEU A 103 6.81 -1.83 3.85
C LEU A 103 7.43 -2.68 4.97
N LEU A 104 7.81 -2.07 6.10
CA LEU A 104 8.33 -2.80 7.26
C LEU A 104 7.24 -3.53 8.07
N LYS A 105 6.02 -2.99 8.12
CA LYS A 105 4.90 -3.56 8.86
C LYS A 105 4.23 -4.73 8.15
N CYS A 106 4.20 -4.70 6.83
CA CYS A 106 3.72 -5.84 6.07
C CYS A 106 4.66 -7.03 6.32
N GLN A 107 4.15 -8.25 6.32
CA GLN A 107 4.97 -9.48 6.45
C GLN A 107 5.91 -9.72 5.23
N CYS A 108 6.25 -8.67 4.48
CA CYS A 108 7.18 -8.72 3.37
C CYS A 108 8.63 -8.62 3.84
N LYS A 109 9.53 -9.17 3.04
CA LYS A 109 10.96 -9.28 3.34
C LYS A 109 11.75 -8.23 2.57
N VAL A 110 11.25 -7.00 2.48
CA VAL A 110 11.93 -5.92 1.77
C VAL A 110 13.32 -5.71 2.37
N LYS A 111 14.33 -5.75 1.53
CA LYS A 111 15.74 -5.56 1.88
C LYS A 111 16.33 -4.31 1.26
N THR A 112 15.81 -3.88 0.12
CA THR A 112 16.33 -2.73 -0.61
C THR A 112 15.19 -1.83 -1.08
N ILE A 113 15.33 -0.54 -0.84
CA ILE A 113 14.48 0.52 -1.35
C ILE A 113 15.37 1.46 -2.16
N HIS A 114 15.02 1.72 -3.40
CA HIS A 114 15.68 2.69 -4.26
C HIS A 114 14.80 3.93 -4.38
N LEU A 115 15.28 5.08 -3.94
CA LEU A 115 14.61 6.36 -4.11
C LEU A 115 15.34 7.18 -5.18
N LEU A 116 14.64 7.51 -6.25
CA LEU A 116 15.05 8.50 -7.22
C LEU A 116 14.15 9.74 -7.06
N THR A 117 14.73 10.84 -6.61
CA THR A 117 14.03 12.12 -6.40
C THR A 117 14.78 13.26 -7.08
N SER A 118 14.15 14.42 -7.20
CA SER A 118 14.87 15.65 -7.54
C SER A 118 15.39 16.33 -6.28
N GLN A 119 16.50 17.04 -6.43
CA GLN A 119 17.08 17.85 -5.36
C GLN A 119 16.29 19.16 -5.23
N ASP A 120 16.08 19.60 -4.00
CA ASP A 120 15.49 20.91 -3.72
C ASP A 120 16.51 22.02 -3.98
N GLU A 121 16.13 23.10 -4.66
CA GLU A 121 17.05 24.19 -5.00
C GLU A 121 17.37 25.09 -3.79
N ASP A 122 16.38 25.31 -2.92
CA ASP A 122 16.48 26.25 -1.81
C ASP A 122 16.94 25.59 -0.50
N SER A 123 16.55 24.33 -0.29
CA SER A 123 16.68 23.59 0.98
C SER A 123 17.32 22.20 0.81
N SER A 124 18.22 22.04 -0.18
CA SER A 124 18.93 20.79 -0.49
C SER A 124 19.59 20.13 0.74
N ALA A 125 20.19 20.93 1.62
CA ALA A 125 20.85 20.44 2.83
C ALA A 125 19.86 19.80 3.82
N GLN A 126 18.68 20.42 4.00
CA GLN A 126 17.62 19.89 4.87
C GLN A 126 17.07 18.58 4.31
N GLN A 127 16.78 18.54 3.00
CA GLN A 127 16.32 17.34 2.31
C GLN A 127 17.34 16.19 2.47
N THR A 128 18.62 16.48 2.20
CA THR A 128 19.70 15.50 2.26
C THR A 128 19.89 14.96 3.68
N SER A 129 19.90 15.83 4.69
CA SER A 129 20.03 15.41 6.09
C SER A 129 18.86 14.53 6.52
N ALA A 130 17.63 14.92 6.20
CA ALA A 130 16.45 14.15 6.57
C ALA A 130 16.41 12.78 5.87
N LEU A 131 16.76 12.70 4.59
CA LEU A 131 16.85 11.44 3.86
C LEU A 131 17.99 10.55 4.39
N ALA A 132 19.10 11.13 4.84
CA ALA A 132 20.19 10.40 5.49
C ALA A 132 19.76 9.80 6.84
N GLU A 133 18.97 10.54 7.64
CA GLU A 133 18.38 10.02 8.88
C GLU A 133 17.42 8.85 8.61
N ILE A 134 16.55 8.97 7.60
CA ILE A 134 15.66 7.88 7.18
C ILE A 134 16.48 6.66 6.75
N LYS A 135 17.53 6.87 5.96
CA LYS A 135 18.44 5.80 5.50
C LYS A 135 19.10 5.08 6.67
N GLN A 136 19.60 5.82 7.66
CA GLN A 136 20.22 5.23 8.85
C GLN A 136 19.20 4.47 9.71
N SER A 137 17.98 5.01 9.85
CA SER A 137 16.90 4.35 10.58
C SER A 137 16.50 3.03 9.91
N LEU A 138 16.32 3.01 8.59
CA LEU A 138 16.03 1.78 7.83
C LEU A 138 17.16 0.75 7.92
N ARG A 139 18.42 1.20 7.92
CA ARG A 139 19.56 0.32 8.08
C ARG A 139 19.53 -0.44 9.41
N SER A 140 19.06 0.19 10.50
CA SER A 140 18.87 -0.48 11.80
C SER A 140 17.84 -1.62 11.75
N GLN A 141 16.94 -1.58 10.76
CA GLN A 141 15.93 -2.61 10.50
C GLN A 141 16.38 -3.60 9.40
N ASN A 142 17.67 -3.62 9.04
CA ASN A 142 18.23 -4.43 7.96
C ASN A 142 17.62 -4.15 6.57
N VAL A 143 17.26 -2.88 6.32
CA VAL A 143 16.81 -2.41 5.02
C VAL A 143 17.80 -1.38 4.48
N CYS A 144 18.31 -1.61 3.27
CA CYS A 144 19.13 -0.66 2.54
C CYS A 144 18.23 0.36 1.84
N LEU A 145 18.51 1.65 2.04
CA LEU A 145 17.93 2.73 1.26
C LEU A 145 19.02 3.32 0.36
N ASP A 146 18.89 3.10 -0.96
CA ASP A 146 19.67 3.80 -1.97
C ASP A 146 18.95 5.07 -2.40
N ILE A 147 19.67 6.18 -2.50
CA ILE A 147 19.09 7.50 -2.80
C ILE A 147 19.89 8.09 -3.95
N GLN A 148 19.20 8.40 -5.03
CA GLN A 148 19.75 9.05 -6.20
C GLN A 148 18.97 10.33 -6.49
N TYR A 149 19.68 11.34 -6.98
CA TYR A 149 19.10 12.62 -7.35
C TYR A 149 19.16 12.80 -8.87
N SER A 150 18.05 13.26 -9.45
CA SER A 150 17.99 13.67 -10.86
C SER A 150 17.06 14.88 -11.04
N SER A 151 17.53 15.86 -11.80
CA SER A 151 16.75 17.05 -12.18
C SER A 151 15.83 16.83 -13.38
N THR A 152 15.96 15.69 -14.07
CA THR A 152 15.24 15.41 -15.33
C THR A 152 14.06 14.45 -15.18
N ILE A 153 13.79 13.98 -13.96
CA ILE A 153 12.66 13.07 -13.70
C ILE A 153 11.36 13.86 -13.55
N HIS A 154 10.30 13.32 -14.15
CA HIS A 154 8.95 13.87 -14.07
C HIS A 154 7.92 12.79 -13.71
N ASP A 155 8.26 11.54 -13.93
CA ASP A 155 7.40 10.41 -13.66
C ASP A 155 7.26 10.16 -12.15
N ARG A 156 6.09 9.67 -11.76
CA ARG A 156 5.74 9.28 -10.39
C ARG A 156 5.37 7.81 -10.42
N GLU A 157 6.37 6.97 -10.19
CA GLU A 157 6.27 5.53 -10.39
C GLU A 157 6.83 4.78 -9.18
N ILE A 158 6.10 3.77 -8.72
CA ILE A 158 6.57 2.83 -7.72
C ILE A 158 6.59 1.45 -8.38
N ARG A 159 7.75 0.81 -8.35
CA ARG A 159 7.95 -0.54 -8.90
C ARG A 159 8.29 -1.51 -7.80
N PHE A 160 7.69 -2.68 -7.87
CA PHE A 160 7.98 -3.80 -6.99
C PHE A 160 8.66 -4.92 -7.79
N ASN A 161 9.62 -5.62 -7.19
CA ASN A 161 10.33 -6.70 -7.86
C ASN A 161 9.48 -7.95 -8.16
N ASN A 162 8.22 -7.96 -7.73
CA ASN A 162 7.22 -8.95 -8.09
C ASN A 162 6.39 -8.56 -9.35
N GLY A 163 6.81 -7.52 -10.08
CA GLY A 163 6.24 -7.12 -11.37
C GLY A 163 5.17 -6.02 -11.31
N TRP A 164 4.76 -5.58 -10.11
CA TRP A 164 3.78 -4.49 -9.98
C TRP A 164 4.42 -3.13 -10.24
N ILE A 165 3.75 -2.33 -11.07
CA ILE A 165 4.09 -0.92 -11.33
C ILE A 165 2.86 -0.08 -10.97
N ILE A 166 3.05 0.89 -10.08
CA ILE A 166 1.99 1.80 -9.61
C ILE A 166 2.36 3.23 -10.00
N LYS A 167 1.54 3.86 -10.84
CA LYS A 167 1.68 5.27 -11.23
C LYS A 167 0.65 6.12 -10.50
N ILE A 168 1.11 7.14 -9.78
CA ILE A 168 0.24 8.03 -8.99
C ILE A 168 0.42 9.45 -9.47
N GLY A 169 -0.67 10.08 -9.92
CA GLY A 169 -0.62 11.42 -10.51
C GLY A 169 -0.02 12.51 -9.62
N ARG A 170 -0.02 12.35 -8.28
CA ARG A 170 0.62 13.28 -7.33
C ARG A 170 1.85 12.71 -6.62
N GLY A 171 2.30 11.51 -7.01
CA GLY A 171 3.32 10.77 -6.28
C GLY A 171 2.82 10.38 -4.90
N LEU A 172 3.71 10.40 -3.91
CA LEU A 172 3.36 10.13 -2.51
C LEU A 172 2.61 11.31 -1.86
N ASP A 173 2.60 12.51 -2.45
CA ASP A 173 2.03 13.75 -1.87
C ASP A 173 0.57 14.03 -2.29
N TYR A 174 -0.30 13.03 -2.13
CA TYR A 174 -1.74 13.14 -2.41
C TYR A 174 -2.60 13.49 -1.18
N PHE A 175 -2.00 13.63 0.01
CA PHE A 175 -2.72 14.04 1.21
C PHE A 175 -2.94 15.56 1.24
N LYS A 176 -4.11 15.97 1.72
CA LYS A 176 -4.35 17.38 2.06
C LYS A 176 -3.76 17.70 3.43
N LYS A 177 -3.33 18.95 3.60
CA LYS A 177 -2.96 19.46 4.94
C LYS A 177 -4.14 19.22 5.89
N PRO A 178 -3.90 18.63 7.07
CA PRO A 178 -4.97 18.40 8.01
C PRO A 178 -5.57 19.75 8.43
N LYS A 179 -6.91 19.83 8.43
CA LYS A 179 -7.64 20.99 8.97
C LYS A 179 -7.57 20.93 10.50
N VAL A 180 -6.42 21.19 11.11
CA VAL A 180 -6.26 21.12 12.56
C VAL A 180 -6.04 22.52 13.12
N HIS A 181 -7.05 23.00 13.84
CA HIS A 181 -6.83 23.91 14.97
C HIS A 181 -6.16 23.08 16.06
N LEU A 182 -4.86 23.27 16.27
CA LEU A 182 -4.07 22.53 17.27
C LEU A 182 -4.60 22.86 18.66
N LYS A 183 -5.43 22.00 19.25
CA LYS A 183 -5.50 21.90 20.70
C LYS A 183 -4.39 20.95 21.15
N SER A 184 -3.56 21.42 22.07
CA SER A 184 -2.53 20.60 22.71
C SER A 184 -3.17 19.34 23.29
N PHE A 185 -2.79 18.17 22.82
CA PHE A 185 -3.17 16.90 23.41
C PHE A 185 -1.97 16.32 24.13
N SER A 186 -1.99 16.40 25.46
CA SER A 186 -1.06 15.70 26.34
C SER A 186 -1.57 14.28 26.56
N PHE A 187 -0.72 13.26 26.40
CA PHE A 187 -1.02 11.89 26.81
C PHE A 187 0.06 11.38 27.77
N THR A 188 -0.33 10.67 28.81
CA THR A 188 0.55 9.96 29.75
C THR A 188 0.40 8.46 29.53
N VAL A 189 1.50 7.78 29.22
CA VAL A 189 1.53 6.31 29.05
C VAL A 189 1.92 5.68 30.39
N TYR A 190 1.08 4.80 30.92
CA TYR A 190 1.38 4.01 32.12
C TYR A 190 1.73 2.57 31.74
N TYR A 191 2.81 2.04 32.33
CA TYR A 191 3.18 0.62 32.24
C TYR A 191 3.00 -0.02 33.61
N SER A 192 2.43 -1.22 33.66
CA SER A 192 2.37 -2.06 34.86
C SER A 192 2.82 -3.48 34.52
N LYS A 193 3.68 -4.05 35.37
CA LYS A 193 4.16 -5.44 35.26
C LYS A 193 3.42 -6.26 36.32
N HIS A 194 2.54 -7.16 35.91
CA HIS A 194 1.91 -8.11 36.82
C HIS A 194 2.87 -9.28 37.10
N THR A 195 3.41 -9.35 38.31
CA THR A 195 4.01 -10.57 38.85
C THR A 195 2.90 -11.43 39.44
N GLY A 196 2.58 -12.52 38.78
CA GLY A 196 1.71 -13.57 39.31
C GLY A 196 2.38 -14.30 40.49
N ARG A 197 1.54 -14.75 41.42
CA ARG A 197 1.85 -15.40 42.70
C ARG A 197 2.87 -16.53 42.62
#